data_AF-A0AAV2K5Y3-F1
#
_entry.id   AF-A0AAV2K5Y3-F1
#
_cell.length_a   1.000
_cell.length_b   1.000
_cell.length_c   1.000
_cell.angle_alpha   90.00
_cell.angle_beta   90.00
_cell.angle_gamma   90.00
#
_symmetry.space_group_name_H-M   'P 1'
#
loop_
_entity.id
_entity.type
_entity.pdbx_description
1 polymer ?
#
loop_
_entity_poly.entity_id
_entity_poly.type
_entity_poly.pdbx_seq_one_letter_code
_entity_poly.pdbx_strand_id
1 'polypeptide(L)'
;MSPPKRRGKSIIPAENDFGEKSHEDEANANPPAASRGNGDESMARLRVHYEEGETTYNSAEEATADMASRGLSVKVIEGPDTLWERVQQAAWQPARPKRRNPAANATGFKQKLQAFRRISLKEND
;
A
#
# COMPACT_ATOMS: atom_id res chain seq x y z
N MET A 1 17.47 -56.43 7.16
CA MET A 1 18.94 -56.50 7.02
C MET A 1 19.46 -55.07 7.00
N SER A 2 20.19 -54.67 8.03
CA SER A 2 20.76 -53.32 8.18
C SER A 2 22.29 -53.40 8.05
N PRO A 3 22.96 -52.47 7.36
CA PRO A 3 24.41 -52.50 7.22
C PRO A 3 25.12 -52.01 8.50
N PRO A 4 26.29 -52.58 8.85
CA PRO A 4 27.03 -52.22 10.06
C PRO A 4 27.88 -50.95 9.93
N LYS A 5 28.00 -50.26 11.07
CA LYS A 5 28.76 -49.04 11.33
C LYS A 5 30.27 -49.23 11.09
N ARG A 6 30.90 -48.33 10.34
CA ARG A 6 32.37 -48.21 10.28
C ARG A 6 32.87 -47.22 11.35
N ARG A 7 33.69 -47.74 12.26
CA ARG A 7 34.50 -46.99 13.24
C ARG A 7 35.67 -46.29 12.55
N GLY A 8 36.09 -45.17 13.15
CA GLY A 8 36.99 -44.19 12.57
C GLY A 8 38.47 -44.53 12.50
N LYS A 9 39.21 -43.56 11.94
CA LYS A 9 40.65 -43.36 12.09
C LYS A 9 40.89 -41.86 12.17
N SER A 10 41.37 -41.40 13.32
CA SER A 10 41.98 -40.08 13.56
C SER A 10 43.33 -39.99 12.86
N ILE A 11 43.78 -38.79 12.49
CA ILE A 11 45.14 -38.23 12.64
C ILE A 11 45.07 -36.74 12.21
N ILE A 12 45.48 -35.85 13.12
CA ILE A 12 45.64 -34.37 13.10
C ILE A 12 47.16 -34.09 12.83
N PRO A 13 47.75 -32.87 12.65
CA PRO A 13 47.30 -31.47 12.43
C PRO A 13 47.94 -30.78 11.18
N ALA A 14 47.53 -29.55 10.87
CA ALA A 14 48.45 -28.46 10.55
C ALA A 14 47.72 -27.11 10.66
N GLU A 15 48.21 -26.30 11.57
CA GLU A 15 47.98 -24.86 11.69
C GLU A 15 48.33 -24.19 10.35
N ASN A 16 47.53 -23.21 9.94
CA ASN A 16 47.99 -22.15 9.04
C ASN A 16 47.34 -20.86 9.51
N ASP A 17 48.02 -20.24 10.47
CA ASP A 17 48.11 -18.80 10.62
C ASP A 17 48.45 -18.19 9.26
N PHE A 18 47.53 -17.41 8.69
CA PHE A 18 47.90 -16.35 7.76
C PHE A 18 47.46 -15.05 8.37
N GLY A 19 48.48 -14.26 8.73
CA GLY A 19 48.38 -13.05 9.49
C GLY A 19 47.62 -11.92 8.78
N GLU A 20 47.28 -10.99 9.65
CA GLU A 20 47.14 -9.56 9.45
C GLU A 20 47.53 -9.03 8.06
N LYS A 21 46.58 -8.35 7.42
CA LYS A 21 46.91 -7.20 6.60
C LYS A 21 45.88 -6.11 6.81
N SER A 22 46.14 -5.29 7.81
CA SER A 22 45.75 -3.89 7.85
C SER A 22 46.34 -3.19 6.63
N HIS A 23 45.47 -2.62 5.79
CA HIS A 23 45.84 -1.51 4.93
C HIS A 23 44.82 -0.40 5.18
N GLU A 24 45.35 0.64 5.81
CA GLU A 24 44.69 1.92 6.04
C GLU A 24 44.46 2.64 4.71
N ASP A 25 43.46 3.50 4.72
CA ASP A 25 43.33 4.71 3.92
C ASP A 25 43.24 4.60 2.40
N GLU A 26 42.00 4.60 1.89
CA GLU A 26 41.68 5.57 0.86
C GLU A 26 40.22 6.02 0.98
N ALA A 27 40.05 7.26 1.43
CA ALA A 27 38.81 8.00 1.37
C ALA A 27 38.38 8.13 -0.10
N ASN A 28 37.61 7.16 -0.61
CA ASN A 28 36.82 7.38 -1.81
C ASN A 28 35.60 8.24 -1.43
N ALA A 29 35.88 9.51 -1.19
CA ALA A 29 34.90 10.58 -1.19
C ALA A 29 34.39 10.74 -2.63
N ASN A 30 33.59 9.79 -3.09
CA ASN A 30 32.61 10.09 -4.11
C ASN A 30 31.61 11.03 -3.41
N PRO A 31 31.53 12.32 -3.75
CA PRO A 31 30.55 13.19 -3.12
C PRO A 31 29.18 12.57 -3.39
N PRO A 32 28.28 12.44 -2.38
CA PRO A 32 26.90 12.15 -2.72
C PRO A 32 26.48 13.29 -3.64
N ALA A 33 26.21 12.94 -4.91
CA ALA A 33 25.68 13.86 -5.87
C ALA A 33 24.50 14.54 -5.20
N ALA A 34 24.66 15.82 -4.86
CA ALA A 34 23.55 16.65 -4.46
C ALA A 34 22.64 16.68 -5.68
N SER A 35 21.64 15.79 -5.68
CA SER A 35 20.55 15.76 -6.62
C SER A 35 19.78 17.06 -6.42
N ARG A 36 20.30 18.13 -7.02
CA ARG A 36 19.57 19.34 -7.38
C ARG A 36 18.61 18.97 -8.51
N GLY A 37 17.64 18.14 -8.18
CA GLY A 37 16.42 18.00 -8.96
C GLY A 37 15.45 19.06 -8.48
N ASN A 38 15.55 20.26 -9.06
CA ASN A 38 14.38 21.12 -9.16
C ASN A 38 13.35 20.34 -9.99
N GLY A 39 12.33 19.82 -9.32
CA GLY A 39 11.32 18.96 -9.92
C GLY A 39 9.99 19.10 -9.17
N ASP A 40 9.51 20.34 -9.04
CA ASP A 40 8.15 20.66 -8.58
C ASP A 40 7.09 20.31 -9.64
N GLU A 41 7.22 19.13 -10.27
CA GLU A 41 6.27 18.65 -11.27
C GLU A 41 5.48 17.48 -10.69
N SER A 42 4.42 17.82 -9.95
CA SER A 42 3.33 16.92 -9.51
C SER A 42 3.70 15.74 -8.60
N MET A 43 4.51 15.95 -7.56
CA MET A 43 4.67 14.94 -6.51
C MET A 43 3.37 14.81 -5.70
N ALA A 44 2.82 13.60 -5.63
CA ALA A 44 1.61 13.33 -4.86
C ALA A 44 1.90 13.49 -3.36
N ARG A 45 1.07 14.28 -2.66
CA ARG A 45 1.19 14.53 -1.21
C ARG A 45 0.16 13.71 -0.45
N LEU A 46 0.55 13.16 0.70
CA LEU A 46 -0.32 12.36 1.56
C LEU A 46 -0.86 13.21 2.71
N ARG A 47 -2.18 13.29 2.85
CA ARG A 47 -2.84 13.97 3.95
C ARG A 47 -3.32 12.95 4.98
N VAL A 48 -2.91 13.12 6.23
CA VAL A 48 -3.29 12.24 7.35
C VAL A 48 -4.02 13.07 8.41
N HIS A 49 -5.18 12.56 8.83
CA HIS A 49 -5.99 13.15 9.88
C HIS A 49 -5.74 12.44 11.20
N TYR A 50 -5.27 13.19 12.20
CA TYR A 50 -5.15 12.78 13.59
C TYR A 50 -6.22 13.48 14.44
N GLU A 51 -6.35 13.08 15.71
CA GLU A 51 -7.26 13.74 16.66
C GLU A 51 -6.85 15.20 16.94
N GLU A 52 -5.55 15.48 16.92
CA GLU A 52 -4.98 16.81 17.17
C GLU A 52 -5.10 17.75 15.95
N GLY A 53 -5.34 17.20 14.76
CA GLY A 53 -5.39 17.98 13.52
C GLY A 53 -4.93 17.20 12.29
N GLU A 54 -4.64 17.92 11.21
CA GLU A 54 -4.26 17.34 9.93
C GLU A 54 -2.80 17.65 9.59
N THR A 55 -2.05 16.64 9.14
CA THR A 55 -0.67 16.78 8.68
C THR A 55 -0.53 16.30 7.25
N THR A 56 0.23 17.05 6.44
CA THR A 56 0.51 16.71 5.04
C THR A 56 1.97 16.30 4.91
N TYR A 57 2.21 15.11 4.36
CA TYR A 57 3.54 14.54 4.15
C TYR A 57 3.88 14.45 2.67
N ASN A 58 5.17 14.45 2.37
CA ASN A 58 5.65 14.33 1.00
C ASN A 58 5.83 12.86 0.58
N SER A 59 5.99 11.94 1.54
CA SER A 59 6.09 10.51 1.27
C SER A 59 5.25 9.68 2.25
N ALA A 60 4.91 8.46 1.82
CA ALA A 60 4.25 7.49 2.68
C ALA A 60 5.16 6.99 3.81
N GLU A 61 6.47 6.92 3.57
CA GLU A 61 7.46 6.47 4.57
C GLU A 61 7.50 7.44 5.76
N GLU A 62 7.55 8.75 5.47
CA GLU A 62 7.53 9.81 6.47
C GLU A 62 6.25 9.74 7.32
N ALA A 63 5.10 9.60 6.66
CA ALA A 63 3.82 9.46 7.34
C ALA A 63 3.78 8.22 8.22
N THR A 64 4.26 7.06 7.73
CA THR A 64 4.24 5.81 8.51
C THR A 64 5.16 5.86 9.73
N ALA A 65 6.32 6.53 9.62
CA ALA A 65 7.22 6.72 10.75
C ALA A 65 6.58 7.60 11.84
N ASP A 66 5.88 8.67 11.45
CA ASP A 66 5.15 9.52 12.39
C ASP A 66 3.94 8.79 13.01
N MET A 67 3.21 8.00 12.23
CA MET A 67 2.11 7.19 12.76
C MET A 67 2.61 6.17 13.79
N ALA A 68 3.75 5.51 13.51
CA ALA A 68 4.36 4.57 14.43
C ALA A 68 4.89 5.26 15.70
N SER A 69 5.47 6.45 15.59
CA SER A 69 5.96 7.22 16.74
C SER A 69 4.83 7.63 17.69
N ARG A 70 3.64 7.89 17.15
CA ARG A 70 2.40 8.16 17.89
C ARG A 70 1.75 6.91 18.50
N GLY A 71 2.31 5.72 18.28
CA GLY A 71 1.80 4.46 18.80
C GLY A 71 0.63 3.87 18.00
N LEU A 72 0.38 4.35 16.78
CA LEU A 72 -0.64 3.78 15.91
C LEU A 72 -0.14 2.47 15.30
N SER A 73 -1.04 1.48 15.17
CA SER A 73 -0.69 0.21 14.53
C SER A 73 -0.55 0.40 13.02
N VAL A 74 0.67 0.50 12.53
CA VAL A 74 0.98 0.55 11.10
C VAL A 74 1.25 -0.88 10.60
N LYS A 75 0.41 -1.37 9.69
CA LYS A 75 0.67 -2.63 8.99
C LYS A 75 1.21 -2.33 7.59
N VAL A 76 2.45 -2.73 7.34
CA VAL A 76 2.99 -2.70 5.98
C VAL A 76 2.25 -3.75 5.15
N ILE A 77 1.59 -3.30 4.09
CA ILE A 77 1.00 -4.20 3.10
C ILE A 77 2.10 -4.44 2.06
N GLU A 78 2.65 -5.64 2.06
CA GLU A 78 3.64 -6.05 1.08
C GLU A 78 3.05 -5.96 -0.33
N GLY A 79 3.91 -5.57 -1.28
CA GLY A 79 3.52 -5.50 -2.68
C GLY A 79 3.13 -6.88 -3.20
N PRO A 80 2.25 -6.95 -4.21
CA PRO A 80 1.86 -8.22 -4.81
C PRO A 80 3.07 -8.93 -5.45
N ASP A 81 3.37 -10.12 -4.93
CA ASP A 81 4.48 -10.97 -5.37
C ASP A 81 4.24 -11.52 -6.78
N THR A 82 2.96 -11.72 -7.14
CA THR A 82 2.58 -12.33 -8.41
C THR A 82 1.86 -11.36 -9.36
N LEU A 83 1.99 -11.62 -10.66
CA LEU A 83 1.31 -10.83 -11.70
C LEU A 83 -0.22 -10.89 -11.52
N TRP A 84 -0.75 -12.02 -11.06
CA TRP A 84 -2.18 -12.18 -10.83
C TRP A 84 -2.69 -11.30 -9.68
N GLU A 85 -1.95 -11.22 -8.57
CA GLU A 85 -2.31 -10.34 -7.45
C GLU A 85 -2.26 -8.86 -7.85
N ARG A 86 -1.31 -8.47 -8.69
CA ARG A 86 -1.26 -7.11 -9.28
C ARG A 86 -2.54 -6.79 -10.04
N VAL A 87 -2.97 -7.71 -10.90
CA VAL A 87 -4.19 -7.55 -11.69
C VAL A 87 -5.43 -7.48 -10.78
N GLN A 88 -5.49 -8.31 -9.73
CA GLN A 88 -6.61 -8.29 -8.78
C GLN A 88 -6.67 -6.98 -7.97
N GLN A 89 -5.54 -6.46 -7.50
CA GLN A 89 -5.50 -5.18 -6.79
C GLN A 89 -5.86 -3.99 -7.68
N ALA A 90 -5.45 -4.03 -8.95
CA ALA A 90 -5.76 -2.98 -9.93
C ALA A 90 -7.20 -3.08 -10.49
N ALA A 91 -7.89 -4.20 -10.29
CA ALA A 91 -9.23 -4.40 -10.81
C ALA A 91 -10.26 -3.60 -9.99
N TRP A 92 -10.92 -2.66 -10.65
CA TRP A 92 -12.02 -1.89 -10.07
C TRP A 92 -13.21 -2.82 -9.79
N GLN A 93 -13.56 -2.99 -8.52
CA GLN A 93 -14.78 -3.71 -8.16
C GLN A 93 -15.99 -2.80 -8.43
N PRO A 94 -16.95 -3.19 -9.28
CA PRO A 94 -18.15 -2.39 -9.48
C PRO A 94 -18.92 -2.31 -8.17
N ALA A 95 -19.26 -1.09 -7.75
CA ALA A 95 -20.09 -0.86 -6.57
C ALA A 95 -21.40 -1.66 -6.74
N ARG A 96 -21.61 -2.67 -5.89
CA ARG A 96 -22.81 -3.50 -5.98
C ARG A 96 -24.03 -2.61 -5.75
N PRO A 97 -24.98 -2.51 -6.69
CA PRO A 97 -26.16 -1.71 -6.48
C PRO A 97 -26.94 -2.32 -5.30
N LYS A 98 -27.13 -1.53 -4.25
CA LYS A 98 -28.05 -1.85 -3.16
C LYS A 98 -29.40 -2.16 -3.80
N ARG A 99 -29.85 -3.41 -3.70
CA ARG A 99 -31.14 -3.88 -4.26
C ARG A 99 -32.26 -3.03 -3.65
N ARG A 100 -32.61 -1.92 -4.31
CA ARG A 100 -33.79 -1.13 -3.98
C ARG A 100 -34.99 -1.94 -4.44
N ASN A 101 -35.87 -2.26 -3.50
CA ASN A 101 -37.07 -3.03 -3.78
C ASN A 101 -37.97 -2.19 -4.72
N PRO A 102 -38.14 -2.56 -6.00
CA PRO A 102 -38.82 -1.73 -6.99
C PRO A 102 -40.31 -1.54 -6.65
N ALA A 103 -40.89 -2.47 -5.88
CA ALA A 103 -42.27 -2.43 -5.44
C ALA A 103 -42.60 -1.21 -4.55
N ALA A 104 -41.63 -0.70 -3.77
CA ALA A 104 -41.85 0.45 -2.89
C ALA A 104 -41.96 1.79 -3.66
N ASN A 105 -41.39 1.86 -4.87
CA ASN A 105 -41.35 3.10 -5.67
C ASN A 105 -42.43 3.15 -6.76
N ALA A 106 -42.98 1.99 -7.14
CA ALA A 106 -43.99 1.89 -8.20
C ALA A 106 -45.31 2.61 -7.83
N THR A 107 -45.68 2.62 -6.56
CA THR A 107 -46.88 3.33 -6.05
C THR A 107 -46.70 4.85 -6.10
N GLY A 108 -45.52 5.36 -5.70
CA GLY A 108 -45.21 6.79 -5.75
C GLY A 108 -45.10 7.35 -7.18
N PHE A 109 -44.63 6.56 -8.14
CA PHE A 109 -44.53 6.99 -9.54
C PHE A 109 -45.91 7.21 -10.18
N LYS A 110 -46.88 6.31 -9.95
CA LYS A 110 -48.25 6.46 -10.44
C LYS A 110 -48.93 7.69 -9.85
N GLN A 111 -48.71 7.97 -8.56
CA GLN A 111 -49.24 9.17 -7.90
C GLN A 111 -48.65 10.46 -8.49
N LYS A 112 -47.34 10.50 -8.75
CA LYS A 112 -46.70 11.66 -9.42
C LYS A 112 -47.24 11.90 -10.83
N LEU A 113 -47.46 10.85 -11.61
CA LEU A 113 -48.06 10.96 -12.95
C LEU A 113 -49.50 11.47 -12.90
N GLN A 114 -50.29 11.02 -11.93
CA GLN A 114 -51.66 11.52 -11.77
C GLN A 114 -51.68 12.99 -11.34
N ALA A 115 -50.78 13.41 -10.45
CA ALA A 115 -50.65 14.81 -10.05
C ALA A 115 -50.28 15.70 -11.25
N PHE A 116 -49.31 15.28 -12.07
CA PHE A 116 -48.92 16.01 -13.27
C PHE A 116 -50.08 16.16 -14.26
N ARG A 117 -50.82 15.06 -14.55
CA ARG A 117 -52.00 15.11 -15.42
C ARG A 117 -53.07 16.08 -14.93
N ARG A 118 -53.30 16.15 -13.62
CA ARG A 118 -54.26 17.11 -13.01
C ARG A 118 -53.82 18.56 -13.17
N ILE A 119 -52.52 18.83 -13.05
CA ILE A 119 -51.97 20.18 -13.18
C ILE A 119 -52.06 20.63 -14.64
N SER A 120 -51.65 19.79 -15.60
CA SER A 120 -51.69 20.12 -17.03
C SER A 120 -53.10 20.34 -17.59
N LEU A 121 -54.12 19.68 -17.02
CA LEU A 121 -55.52 19.91 -17.38
C LEU A 121 -56.08 21.21 -16.81
N LYS A 122 -55.54 21.72 -15.70
CA LYS A 122 -55.99 22.96 -15.06
C LYS A 122 -55.36 24.22 -15.66
N GLU A 123 -54.34 24.07 -16.49
CA GLU A 123 -53.62 25.16 -17.16
C GLU A 123 -54.18 25.50 -18.55
N ASN A 124 -55.20 24.77 -19.03
CA ASN A 124 -55.81 24.94 -20.37
C ASN A 124 -57.31 25.29 -20.33
N ASP A 125 -57.85 25.67 -19.17
CA ASP A 125 -59.18 26.29 -18.99
C ASP A 125 -59.02 27.76 -18.58
#